data_AF-A6G010-F1
#
_entry.id   AF-A6G010-F1
#
_cell.length_a   1.000
_cell.length_b   1.000
_cell.length_c   1.000
_cell.angle_alpha   90.00
_cell.angle_beta   90.00
_cell.angle_gamma   90.00
#
_symmetry.space_group_name_H-M   'P 1'
#
loop_
_entity.id
_entity.type
_entity.pdbx_description
1 polymer ?
#
loop_
_entity_poly.entity_id
_entity_poly.type
_entity_poly.pdbx_seq_one_letter_code
_entity_poly.pdbx_strand_id
1 'polypeptide(L)'
;MCLLGAVALAAAGCTDDGGEGGVDEVGEADGTTEDSDSDSSSSTDAEAGSESMDTTGETETETETETETETETETESESESETDTETGTETDTETGTETESESESETDTESETDTGGMGDAIEVVITSDNAYGFGYGTELGLANYFGGIENTTAGQIFNCNGGPELYDIPAEAADNATYLYIITWADSSVTQGVIARFRKVGGLMGFGEDVLTGDEGWEVCATGMNYSPGSGGPEQAVIDDRIQACNLGNLDPNTTSGGWVDEVGTALGAVAVGEDNTTPYNGGPQAGNEFPLVCPNVMPEEARWMWFNWDPQNVVWPQTSPFLWPGGGSNPDHQFLIFRLAADLIPPPQ
;
A
#
# COMPACT_ATOMS: atom_id res chain seq x y z
N MET A 1 22.98 38.30 39.64
CA MET A 1 23.91 39.26 39.01
C MET A 1 24.04 38.80 37.56
N CYS A 2 23.33 39.34 36.54
CA CYS A 2 22.37 40.44 36.43
C CYS A 2 21.20 39.91 35.55
N LEU A 3 19.98 39.73 36.07
CA LEU A 3 18.80 40.63 36.02
C LEU A 3 17.96 40.57 34.72
N LEU A 4 16.64 40.55 34.89
CA LEU A 4 15.57 40.43 33.86
C LEU A 4 15.48 41.64 32.91
N GLY A 5 14.78 41.45 31.78
CA GLY A 5 14.23 42.56 31.00
C GLY A 5 13.31 42.14 29.84
N ALA A 6 12.04 41.86 30.11
CA ALA A 6 10.99 41.85 29.07
C ALA A 6 10.32 43.23 29.00
N VAL A 7 10.01 43.72 27.79
CA VAL A 7 9.25 44.97 27.60
C VAL A 7 8.26 44.79 26.46
N ALA A 8 6.97 44.90 26.77
CA ALA A 8 5.90 45.09 25.80
C ALA A 8 5.79 46.58 25.44
N LEU A 9 5.32 46.89 24.23
CA LEU A 9 5.05 48.27 23.81
C LEU A 9 3.55 48.42 23.47
N ALA A 10 2.91 49.42 24.08
CA ALA A 10 1.49 49.73 23.91
C ALA A 10 1.29 51.19 23.45
N ALA A 11 0.08 51.50 22.98
CA ALA A 11 -0.25 52.60 22.09
C ALA A 11 -0.32 54.02 22.68
N ALA A 12 -0.16 55.01 21.78
CA ALA A 12 -0.82 56.32 21.74
C ALA A 12 -0.67 56.87 20.30
N GLY A 13 -1.58 57.61 19.65
CA GLY A 13 -2.87 58.16 20.07
C GLY A 13 -2.92 59.69 19.89
N CYS A 14 -3.70 60.20 18.90
CA CYS A 14 -4.15 61.60 18.78
C CYS A 14 -5.35 61.73 17.81
N THR A 15 -6.11 62.82 17.90
CA THR A 15 -7.55 62.96 17.54
C THR A 15 -7.85 64.27 16.77
N ASP A 16 -9.14 64.52 16.43
CA ASP A 16 -9.80 65.72 15.81
C ASP A 16 -9.63 65.89 14.28
N ASP A 17 -10.59 66.35 13.46
CA ASP A 17 -11.97 66.89 13.63
C ASP A 17 -12.77 66.65 12.30
N GLY A 18 -14.10 66.80 12.10
CA GLY A 18 -15.22 67.16 12.97
C GLY A 18 -16.55 67.46 12.21
N GLY A 19 -17.67 66.83 12.59
CA GLY A 19 -19.06 67.22 12.25
C GLY A 19 -19.64 66.90 10.86
N GLU A 20 -20.97 66.87 10.64
CA GLU A 20 -22.11 66.76 11.58
C GLU A 20 -23.44 66.46 10.82
N GLY A 21 -24.40 65.78 11.48
CA GLY A 21 -25.84 65.72 11.12
C GLY A 21 -26.28 64.67 10.07
N GLY A 22 -27.39 63.93 10.27
CA GLY A 22 -28.28 63.81 11.43
C GLY A 22 -29.61 63.08 11.11
N VAL A 23 -30.31 62.62 12.16
CA VAL A 23 -31.71 62.13 12.24
C VAL A 23 -32.08 60.86 11.42
N ASP A 24 -32.45 59.74 12.08
CA ASP A 24 -33.81 59.30 12.49
C ASP A 24 -34.67 58.77 11.29
N GLU A 25 -35.47 57.69 11.31
CA GLU A 25 -36.00 56.82 12.39
C GLU A 25 -36.01 55.31 11.98
N VAL A 26 -36.37 54.48 12.94
CA VAL A 26 -36.70 53.03 12.84
C VAL A 26 -37.94 52.71 11.99
N GLY A 27 -38.06 51.47 11.49
CA GLY A 27 -39.31 50.96 10.92
C GLY A 27 -39.18 49.61 10.19
N GLU A 28 -39.38 48.51 10.92
CA GLU A 28 -39.56 47.17 10.32
C GLU A 28 -40.92 47.06 9.61
N ALA A 29 -40.98 46.43 8.43
CA ALA A 29 -42.20 45.78 7.93
C ALA A 29 -41.87 44.69 6.88
N ASP A 30 -42.28 43.46 7.21
CA ASP A 30 -42.46 42.33 6.29
C ASP A 30 -43.53 42.64 5.23
N GLY A 31 -43.46 42.01 4.05
CA GLY A 31 -44.33 42.34 2.91
C GLY A 31 -44.04 41.52 1.66
N THR A 32 -44.82 40.47 1.46
CA THR A 32 -44.74 39.51 0.35
C THR A 32 -45.34 40.00 -0.98
N THR A 33 -45.26 39.12 -1.99
CA THR A 33 -46.09 38.98 -3.21
C THR A 33 -45.72 39.73 -4.51
N GLU A 34 -45.26 38.90 -5.46
CA GLU A 34 -45.85 38.65 -6.79
C GLU A 34 -45.66 39.63 -7.96
N ASP A 35 -45.10 39.02 -9.03
CA ASP A 35 -45.41 39.14 -10.45
C ASP A 35 -45.34 40.49 -11.19
N SER A 36 -44.49 40.50 -12.23
CA SER A 36 -45.01 40.55 -13.60
C SER A 36 -43.94 40.13 -14.62
N ASP A 37 -44.19 39.06 -15.35
CA ASP A 37 -43.46 38.72 -16.58
C ASP A 37 -43.63 39.82 -17.64
N SER A 38 -42.59 39.99 -18.47
CA SER A 38 -42.77 40.51 -19.84
C SER A 38 -41.57 40.12 -20.70
N ASP A 39 -41.75 39.06 -21.49
CA ASP A 39 -40.88 38.74 -22.62
C ASP A 39 -40.79 39.90 -23.61
N SER A 40 -39.58 40.16 -24.11
CA SER A 40 -39.41 40.62 -25.50
C SER A 40 -38.01 40.30 -26.00
N SER A 41 -37.97 39.36 -26.96
CA SER A 41 -36.83 39.05 -27.77
C SER A 41 -36.54 40.15 -28.80
N SER A 42 -35.26 40.44 -29.01
CA SER A 42 -34.81 41.00 -30.30
C SER A 42 -33.37 40.55 -30.59
N SER A 43 -33.23 39.65 -31.56
CA SER A 43 -31.94 39.24 -32.10
C SER A 43 -31.26 40.38 -32.85
N THR A 44 -29.94 40.45 -32.78
CA THR A 44 -29.12 41.19 -33.73
C THR A 44 -27.90 40.36 -34.11
N ASP A 45 -27.89 39.85 -35.35
CA ASP A 45 -26.70 39.33 -36.02
C ASP A 45 -25.76 40.47 -36.43
N ALA A 46 -24.45 40.27 -36.30
CA ALA A 46 -23.41 41.06 -36.96
C ALA A 46 -22.11 40.25 -37.10
N GLU A 47 -22.01 39.51 -38.20
CA GLU A 47 -20.79 38.83 -38.64
C GLU A 47 -19.77 39.79 -39.29
N ALA A 48 -18.49 39.39 -39.24
CA ALA A 48 -17.28 39.91 -39.89
C ALA A 48 -16.22 40.43 -38.89
N GLY A 49 -14.95 40.02 -38.97
CA GLY A 49 -14.30 39.04 -39.84
C GLY A 49 -12.79 39.11 -39.65
N SER A 50 -12.06 38.00 -39.86
CA SER A 50 -10.59 38.03 -39.92
C SER A 50 -10.08 36.95 -40.88
N GLU A 51 -9.04 37.28 -41.61
CA GLU A 51 -8.69 36.69 -42.91
C GLU A 51 -7.36 35.93 -42.92
N SER A 52 -7.24 34.98 -43.86
CA SER A 52 -6.01 34.45 -44.51
C SER A 52 -4.83 34.06 -43.61
N MET A 53 -4.50 32.78 -43.44
CA MET A 53 -3.92 31.85 -44.44
C MET A 53 -2.52 32.26 -44.96
N ASP A 54 -1.62 31.28 -44.88
CA ASP A 54 -0.29 31.12 -45.52
C ASP A 54 0.98 31.63 -44.79
N THR A 55 1.76 30.68 -44.28
CA THR A 55 3.23 30.72 -44.35
C THR A 55 3.72 29.27 -44.46
N THR A 56 4.40 29.00 -45.58
CA THR A 56 4.99 27.70 -45.95
C THR A 56 6.20 27.31 -45.09
N GLY A 57 6.44 26.01 -44.94
CA GLY A 57 7.48 25.48 -44.06
C GLY A 57 7.80 23.99 -44.25
N GLU A 58 7.93 23.53 -45.49
CA GLU A 58 8.76 22.35 -45.81
C GLU A 58 10.19 22.89 -46.05
N THR A 59 11.31 22.20 -45.79
CA THR A 59 11.60 20.77 -45.63
C THR A 59 12.93 20.67 -44.86
N GLU A 60 13.18 19.61 -44.10
CA GLU A 60 14.50 18.94 -44.11
C GLU A 60 14.30 17.48 -43.66
N THR A 61 14.99 16.56 -44.33
CA THR A 61 14.88 15.11 -44.11
C THR A 61 16.25 14.59 -43.71
N GLU A 62 16.40 14.16 -42.46
CA GLU A 62 17.59 13.42 -42.02
C GLU A 62 17.23 11.93 -41.86
N THR A 63 18.08 11.08 -42.43
CA THR A 63 17.79 9.65 -42.65
C THR A 63 18.83 8.80 -41.92
N GLU A 64 18.56 8.46 -40.67
CA GLU A 64 19.42 7.53 -39.92
C GLU A 64 19.07 6.09 -40.31
N THR A 65 19.94 5.48 -41.11
CA THR A 65 19.86 4.07 -41.53
C THR A 65 20.95 3.28 -40.81
N GLU A 66 20.58 2.60 -39.72
CA GLU A 66 21.46 1.61 -39.09
C GLU A 66 20.92 0.22 -39.44
N THR A 67 21.75 -0.57 -40.13
CA THR A 67 21.45 -1.95 -40.55
C THR A 67 22.62 -2.84 -40.17
N GLU A 68 22.51 -3.53 -39.04
CA GLU A 68 23.39 -4.63 -38.64
C GLU A 68 22.48 -5.70 -38.02
N THR A 69 22.03 -6.70 -38.79
CA THR A 69 22.70 -7.97 -39.16
C THR A 69 22.47 -9.10 -38.14
N GLU A 70 22.24 -10.28 -38.70
CA GLU A 70 21.73 -11.47 -38.02
C GLU A 70 22.81 -12.19 -37.20
N THR A 71 22.42 -12.84 -36.10
CA THR A 71 22.99 -14.17 -35.78
C THR A 71 21.98 -15.00 -35.01
N GLU A 72 21.13 -15.76 -35.71
CA GLU A 72 20.54 -16.95 -35.10
C GLU A 72 21.65 -17.97 -34.85
N THR A 73 21.77 -18.44 -33.60
CA THR A 73 22.69 -19.53 -33.26
C THR A 73 21.89 -20.65 -32.63
N GLU A 74 21.29 -21.46 -33.50
CA GLU A 74 20.84 -22.81 -33.15
C GLU A 74 22.04 -23.62 -32.64
N THR A 75 22.01 -24.04 -31.38
CA THR A 75 22.86 -25.13 -30.87
C THR A 75 22.04 -26.17 -30.18
N GLU A 76 21.38 -26.99 -31.00
CA GLU A 76 21.13 -28.40 -30.68
C GLU A 76 22.41 -29.05 -30.17
N SER A 77 22.34 -29.73 -29.02
CA SER A 77 23.41 -30.57 -28.50
C SER A 77 22.82 -31.63 -27.59
N GLU A 78 22.36 -32.71 -28.21
CA GLU A 78 22.07 -33.96 -27.52
C GLU A 78 23.31 -34.47 -26.78
N SER A 79 23.11 -35.02 -25.58
CA SER A 79 24.03 -35.98 -24.99
C SER A 79 23.25 -36.90 -24.04
N GLU A 80 22.60 -37.86 -24.67
CA GLU A 80 22.26 -39.15 -24.06
C GLU A 80 23.53 -39.74 -23.40
N SER A 81 23.47 -40.07 -22.11
CA SER A 81 24.35 -41.11 -21.56
C SER A 81 23.72 -41.78 -20.36
N GLU A 82 22.99 -42.84 -20.67
CA GLU A 82 22.87 -44.05 -19.87
C GLU A 82 24.02 -44.23 -18.87
N THR A 83 23.69 -44.58 -17.63
CA THR A 83 24.58 -45.36 -16.77
C THR A 83 23.78 -46.41 -16.03
N ASP A 84 23.73 -47.60 -16.63
CA ASP A 84 23.35 -48.84 -15.94
C ASP A 84 24.11 -48.97 -14.61
N THR A 85 23.41 -49.33 -13.54
CA THR A 85 24.02 -50.06 -12.43
C THR A 85 23.06 -51.15 -11.95
N GLU A 86 22.94 -52.17 -12.80
CA GLU A 86 22.49 -53.50 -12.41
C GLU A 86 23.42 -54.09 -11.33
N THR A 87 22.94 -54.16 -10.08
CA THR A 87 23.40 -55.15 -9.11
C THR A 87 22.23 -55.71 -8.32
N GLY A 88 21.60 -56.75 -8.86
CA GLY A 88 20.60 -57.52 -8.12
C GLY A 88 21.21 -58.36 -6.99
N THR A 89 20.39 -58.64 -5.97
CA THR A 89 20.57 -59.78 -5.08
C THR A 89 19.24 -60.47 -4.87
N GLU A 90 19.08 -61.59 -5.57
CA GLU A 90 18.07 -62.61 -5.29
C GLU A 90 18.17 -63.06 -3.83
N THR A 91 17.03 -63.18 -3.13
CA THR A 91 16.91 -64.12 -2.01
C THR A 91 15.45 -64.58 -1.87
N ASP A 92 15.12 -65.66 -2.58
CA ASP A 92 13.92 -66.45 -2.30
C ASP A 92 13.92 -66.92 -0.85
N THR A 93 12.80 -66.72 -0.13
CA THR A 93 12.45 -67.60 0.99
C THR A 93 10.92 -67.77 1.06
N GLU A 94 10.43 -68.68 0.22
CA GLU A 94 9.12 -69.29 0.32
C GLU A 94 8.86 -69.81 1.75
N THR A 95 7.87 -69.25 2.43
CA THR A 95 7.23 -69.92 3.58
C THR A 95 5.74 -69.61 3.58
N GLY A 96 4.94 -70.50 3.01
CA GLY A 96 3.49 -70.36 2.98
C GLY A 96 2.84 -70.66 4.34
N THR A 97 1.86 -69.84 4.72
CA THR A 97 0.79 -70.19 5.65
C THR A 97 -0.52 -69.59 5.15
N GLU A 98 -1.39 -70.46 4.64
CA GLU A 98 -2.80 -70.18 4.38
C GLU A 98 -3.50 -69.83 5.69
N THR A 99 -3.94 -68.58 5.86
CA THR A 99 -4.92 -68.20 6.89
C THR A 99 -5.96 -67.27 6.29
N GLU A 100 -7.02 -67.89 5.76
CA GLU A 100 -8.35 -67.30 5.63
C GLU A 100 -8.73 -66.60 6.95
N SER A 101 -8.94 -65.28 6.90
CA SER A 101 -9.55 -64.51 7.97
C SER A 101 -10.20 -63.28 7.35
N GLU A 102 -11.48 -63.42 7.03
CA GLU A 102 -12.32 -62.29 6.69
C GLU A 102 -12.32 -61.30 7.86
N SER A 103 -11.83 -60.10 7.60
CA SER A 103 -11.94 -58.97 8.52
C SER A 103 -12.41 -57.78 7.71
N GLU A 104 -13.68 -57.44 7.89
CA GLU A 104 -14.34 -56.26 7.33
C GLU A 104 -13.46 -55.04 7.65
N SER A 105 -12.83 -54.46 6.63
CA SER A 105 -12.07 -53.22 6.76
C SER A 105 -12.87 -52.10 6.13
N GLU A 106 -13.85 -51.61 6.89
CA GLU A 106 -14.43 -50.27 6.69
C GLU A 106 -13.24 -49.30 6.67
N THR A 107 -12.84 -48.89 5.47
CA THR A 107 -11.71 -47.98 5.28
C THR A 107 -12.29 -46.63 4.88
N ASP A 108 -13.12 -46.09 5.78
CA ASP A 108 -13.33 -44.66 5.88
C ASP A 108 -11.98 -44.05 6.25
N THR A 109 -11.19 -43.75 5.21
CA THR A 109 -10.13 -42.76 5.29
C THR A 109 -10.80 -41.40 5.40
N GLU A 110 -11.44 -41.17 6.55
CA GLU A 110 -11.51 -39.82 7.10
C GLU A 110 -10.05 -39.38 7.20
N SER A 111 -9.63 -38.54 6.25
CA SER A 111 -8.51 -37.64 6.46
C SER A 111 -8.96 -36.64 7.52
N GLU A 112 -9.00 -37.11 8.76
CA GLU A 112 -8.78 -36.31 9.94
C GLU A 112 -7.37 -35.74 9.80
N THR A 113 -7.23 -34.71 8.96
CA THR A 113 -6.17 -33.73 9.12
C THR A 113 -6.27 -33.27 10.55
N ASP A 114 -5.26 -33.65 11.33
CA ASP A 114 -5.16 -33.39 12.76
C ASP A 114 -5.21 -31.88 13.02
N THR A 115 -6.43 -31.39 13.18
CA THR A 115 -6.74 -30.03 13.61
C THR A 115 -6.65 -29.91 15.14
N GLY A 116 -5.93 -30.83 15.80
CA GLY A 116 -5.44 -30.68 17.17
C GLY A 116 -4.49 -29.50 17.38
N GLY A 117 -4.21 -28.70 16.35
CA GLY A 117 -3.55 -27.39 16.38
C GLY A 117 -4.50 -26.17 16.31
N MET A 118 -5.80 -26.32 16.56
CA MET A 118 -6.72 -25.18 16.70
C MET A 118 -6.40 -24.35 17.96
N GLY A 119 -5.60 -23.29 17.83
CA GLY A 119 -5.37 -22.33 18.92
C GLY A 119 -4.17 -21.39 18.81
N ASP A 120 -3.29 -21.57 17.83
CA ASP A 120 -2.01 -20.83 17.78
C ASP A 120 -1.66 -20.21 16.41
N ALA A 121 -2.25 -20.64 15.29
CA ALA A 121 -1.94 -20.07 13.97
C ALA A 121 -2.29 -18.57 13.87
N ILE A 122 -1.50 -17.85 13.07
CA ILE A 122 -1.76 -16.46 12.68
C ILE A 122 -2.24 -16.48 11.24
N GLU A 123 -3.52 -16.19 11.04
CA GLU A 123 -4.10 -16.02 9.72
C GLU A 123 -3.79 -14.60 9.20
N VAL A 124 -3.22 -14.49 8.00
CA VAL A 124 -2.96 -13.20 7.35
C VAL A 124 -3.74 -13.11 6.05
N VAL A 125 -4.42 -11.99 5.84
CA VAL A 125 -4.96 -11.57 4.54
C VAL A 125 -4.25 -10.28 4.18
N ILE A 126 -3.62 -10.19 3.00
CA ILE A 126 -2.84 -9.02 2.61
C ILE A 126 -2.88 -8.84 1.09
N THR A 127 -2.81 -7.60 0.62
CA THR A 127 -2.47 -7.26 -0.76
C THR A 127 -1.90 -5.84 -0.85
N SER A 128 -1.36 -5.49 -2.01
CA SER A 128 -0.82 -4.15 -2.29
C SER A 128 -0.94 -3.81 -3.77
N ASP A 129 -1.00 -2.52 -4.07
CA ASP A 129 -0.70 -1.99 -5.40
C ASP A 129 0.79 -1.57 -5.38
N ASN A 130 1.76 -2.38 -5.79
CA ASN A 130 1.65 -3.68 -6.50
C ASN A 130 2.29 -4.85 -5.79
N ALA A 131 3.32 -4.61 -4.98
CA ALA A 131 4.16 -5.67 -4.46
C ALA A 131 4.38 -5.55 -2.95
N TYR A 132 4.36 -6.71 -2.29
CA TYR A 132 4.59 -6.80 -0.87
C TYR A 132 5.32 -8.08 -0.45
N GLY A 133 5.98 -7.98 0.70
CA GLY A 133 6.23 -9.10 1.60
C GLY A 133 5.91 -8.68 3.03
N PHE A 134 5.89 -9.63 3.96
CA PHE A 134 5.73 -9.36 5.38
C PHE A 134 6.53 -10.34 6.21
N GLY A 135 6.72 -10.03 7.49
CA GLY A 135 7.43 -10.93 8.38
C GLY A 135 7.43 -10.46 9.83
N TYR A 136 7.91 -11.34 10.70
CA TYR A 136 8.09 -11.07 12.11
C TYR A 136 9.58 -10.95 12.39
N GLY A 137 9.96 -10.11 13.35
CA GLY A 137 11.37 -9.84 13.61
C GLY A 137 11.62 -8.96 14.81
N THR A 138 12.83 -8.41 14.86
CA THR A 138 13.30 -7.53 15.95
C THR A 138 13.91 -6.26 15.36
N GLU A 139 14.36 -5.33 16.21
CA GLU A 139 15.14 -4.14 15.80
C GLU A 139 16.38 -4.44 14.94
N LEU A 140 16.84 -5.70 14.88
CA LEU A 140 17.97 -6.13 14.06
C LEU A 140 17.58 -6.57 12.63
N GLY A 141 16.30 -6.87 12.38
CA GLY A 141 15.84 -7.46 11.12
C GLY A 141 14.75 -8.53 11.28
N LEU A 142 14.38 -9.11 10.15
CA LEU A 142 13.39 -10.19 10.02
C LEU A 142 13.92 -11.54 10.53
N ALA A 143 13.11 -12.26 11.28
CA ALA A 143 13.32 -13.68 11.61
C ALA A 143 12.80 -14.60 10.50
N ASN A 144 11.75 -14.17 9.80
CA ASN A 144 11.10 -14.86 8.69
C ASN A 144 10.56 -13.86 7.67
N TYR A 145 10.38 -14.31 6.43
CA TYR A 145 9.83 -13.51 5.34
C TYR A 145 8.80 -14.34 4.57
N PHE A 146 7.63 -13.76 4.35
CA PHE A 146 6.49 -14.33 3.63
C PHE A 146 6.03 -13.34 2.55
N GLY A 147 5.31 -13.81 1.54
CA GLY A 147 5.00 -13.01 0.37
C GLY A 147 6.21 -12.86 -0.56
N GLY A 148 6.58 -11.63 -0.91
CA GLY A 148 7.40 -11.35 -2.08
C GLY A 148 6.57 -11.44 -3.37
N ILE A 149 5.27 -11.18 -3.29
CA ILE A 149 4.36 -11.19 -4.43
C ILE A 149 4.47 -9.85 -5.16
N GLU A 150 4.50 -9.90 -6.50
CA GLU A 150 4.53 -8.72 -7.38
C GLU A 150 3.31 -8.78 -8.31
N ASN A 151 2.20 -8.13 -7.92
CA ASN A 151 0.95 -8.19 -8.66
C ASN A 151 0.99 -7.27 -9.89
N THR A 152 0.51 -7.77 -11.03
CA THR A 152 0.62 -7.08 -12.34
C THR A 152 -0.73 -6.73 -12.95
N THR A 153 -1.81 -7.13 -12.29
CA THR A 153 -3.18 -6.86 -12.73
C THR A 153 -4.05 -6.49 -11.54
N ALA A 154 -5.00 -5.57 -11.74
CA ALA A 154 -6.03 -5.24 -10.75
C ALA A 154 -6.79 -6.48 -10.24
N GLY A 155 -6.93 -7.51 -11.07
CA GLY A 155 -7.56 -8.76 -10.66
C GLY A 155 -6.81 -9.49 -9.53
N GLN A 156 -5.48 -9.37 -9.49
CA GLN A 156 -4.63 -9.94 -8.44
C GLN A 156 -4.61 -9.10 -7.14
N ILE A 157 -5.19 -7.91 -7.16
CA ILE A 157 -5.25 -7.04 -5.98
C ILE A 157 -6.67 -7.10 -5.38
N PHE A 158 -7.70 -6.98 -6.23
CA PHE A 158 -9.06 -6.72 -5.75
C PHE A 158 -10.01 -7.93 -5.77
N ASN A 159 -9.83 -8.90 -6.68
CA ASN A 159 -10.86 -9.94 -6.89
C ASN A 159 -10.90 -11.01 -5.78
N CYS A 160 -12.08 -11.54 -5.49
CA CYS A 160 -12.23 -12.71 -4.60
C CYS A 160 -11.67 -14.03 -5.14
N ASN A 161 -11.17 -14.07 -6.37
CA ASN A 161 -10.53 -15.24 -6.95
C ASN A 161 -9.14 -14.83 -7.43
N GLY A 162 -8.13 -15.15 -6.63
CA GLY A 162 -6.73 -14.82 -6.89
C GLY A 162 -6.35 -13.35 -6.66
N GLY A 163 -7.16 -12.59 -5.91
CA GLY A 163 -6.80 -11.26 -5.39
C GLY A 163 -5.98 -11.35 -4.10
N PRO A 164 -6.43 -10.76 -2.97
CA PRO A 164 -5.65 -10.74 -1.74
C PRO A 164 -5.28 -12.16 -1.31
N GLU A 165 -4.00 -12.33 -0.98
CA GLU A 165 -3.46 -13.63 -0.64
C GLU A 165 -3.68 -13.96 0.84
N LEU A 166 -3.93 -15.24 1.11
CA LEU A 166 -4.22 -15.79 2.43
C LEU A 166 -3.03 -16.64 2.89
N TYR A 167 -2.60 -16.45 4.12
CA TYR A 167 -1.52 -17.23 4.75
C TYR A 167 -1.94 -17.75 6.12
N ASP A 168 -1.69 -19.04 6.35
CA ASP A 168 -1.76 -19.65 7.68
C ASP A 168 -0.33 -19.80 8.24
N ILE A 169 0.06 -18.87 9.11
CA ILE A 169 1.42 -18.80 9.66
C ILE A 169 1.47 -19.48 11.04
N PRO A 170 2.46 -20.35 11.34
CA PRO A 170 2.62 -20.91 12.70
C PRO A 170 2.87 -19.82 13.75
N ALA A 171 2.32 -19.95 14.97
CA ALA A 171 2.55 -19.02 16.09
C ALA A 171 4.03 -18.69 16.28
N GLU A 172 4.87 -19.71 16.14
CA GLU A 172 6.29 -19.70 16.45
C GLU A 172 7.08 -18.77 15.50
N ALA A 173 6.51 -18.36 14.37
CA ALA A 173 7.08 -17.30 13.54
C ALA A 173 7.08 -15.94 14.25
N ALA A 174 6.08 -15.66 15.10
CA ALA A 174 6.01 -14.45 15.91
C ALA A 174 6.66 -14.63 17.30
N ASP A 175 7.14 -15.83 17.66
CA ASP A 175 7.78 -16.05 18.96
C ASP A 175 9.08 -15.26 19.09
N ASN A 176 9.16 -14.44 20.14
CA ASN A 176 10.27 -13.50 20.41
C ASN A 176 10.39 -12.34 19.41
N ALA A 177 9.43 -12.18 18.47
CA ALA A 177 9.36 -10.98 17.66
C ALA A 177 9.00 -9.77 18.53
N THR A 178 9.65 -8.64 18.27
CA THR A 178 9.29 -7.33 18.85
C THR A 178 8.53 -6.47 17.85
N TYR A 179 8.49 -6.86 16.58
CA TYR A 179 7.78 -6.17 15.50
C TYR A 179 7.18 -7.14 14.48
N LEU A 180 6.00 -6.80 13.99
CA LEU A 180 5.51 -7.18 12.66
C LEU A 180 6.03 -6.15 11.66
N TYR A 181 6.45 -6.61 10.48
CA TYR A 181 6.92 -5.78 9.36
C TYR A 181 6.12 -6.05 8.09
N ILE A 182 5.88 -5.00 7.30
CA ILE A 182 5.39 -5.11 5.92
C ILE A 182 6.36 -4.35 5.00
N ILE A 183 6.77 -5.00 3.92
CA ILE A 183 7.80 -4.58 2.95
C ILE A 183 7.03 -4.31 1.66
N THR A 184 7.02 -3.08 1.11
CA THR A 184 6.16 -2.75 -0.05
C THR A 184 6.85 -1.92 -1.13
N TRP A 185 6.47 -2.16 -2.38
CA TRP A 185 6.86 -1.36 -3.55
C TRP A 185 5.78 -1.40 -4.63
N ALA A 186 5.76 -0.41 -5.50
CA ALA A 186 4.75 -0.16 -6.51
C ALA A 186 5.39 0.13 -7.87
N ASP A 187 4.60 0.05 -8.95
CA ASP A 187 5.05 0.31 -10.32
C ASP A 187 5.33 1.79 -10.65
N SER A 188 5.02 2.71 -9.72
CA SER A 188 5.12 4.16 -9.93
C SER A 188 4.29 4.65 -11.12
N SER A 189 3.06 4.14 -11.30
CA SER A 189 2.20 4.45 -12.46
C SER A 189 0.91 5.20 -12.12
N VAL A 190 0.07 4.65 -11.23
CA VAL A 190 -1.31 5.16 -11.02
C VAL A 190 -1.65 5.30 -9.54
N THR A 191 -1.61 4.20 -8.82
CA THR A 191 -1.98 4.06 -7.41
C THR A 191 -0.92 3.26 -6.68
N GLN A 192 -0.77 3.50 -5.38
CA GLN A 192 0.13 2.75 -4.54
C GLN A 192 -0.39 2.68 -3.10
N GLY A 193 -0.27 1.52 -2.47
CA GLY A 193 -0.86 1.27 -1.17
C GLY A 193 -0.71 -0.19 -0.75
N VAL A 194 -0.86 -0.45 0.55
CA VAL A 194 -0.98 -1.80 1.12
C VAL A 194 -2.18 -1.88 2.05
N ILE A 195 -2.87 -3.02 2.08
CA ILE A 195 -4.00 -3.28 2.96
C ILE A 195 -3.95 -4.72 3.46
N ALA A 196 -4.10 -4.92 4.78
CA ALA A 196 -3.94 -6.22 5.41
C ALA A 196 -4.72 -6.36 6.73
N ARG A 197 -4.96 -7.63 7.10
CA ARG A 197 -5.47 -8.09 8.40
C ARG A 197 -4.64 -9.28 8.89
N PHE A 198 -4.02 -9.13 10.06
CA PHE A 198 -3.30 -10.18 10.77
C PHE A 198 -4.12 -10.62 11.99
N ARG A 199 -4.40 -11.91 12.14
CA ARG A 199 -5.25 -12.44 13.21
C ARG A 199 -4.62 -13.65 13.89
N LYS A 200 -4.28 -13.56 15.17
CA LYS A 200 -3.86 -14.74 15.94
C LYS A 200 -5.07 -15.49 16.48
N VAL A 201 -5.30 -16.73 16.03
CA VAL A 201 -6.51 -17.51 16.33
C VAL A 201 -6.45 -18.12 17.73
N GLY A 202 -6.80 -17.34 18.75
CA GLY A 202 -6.75 -17.75 20.16
C GLY A 202 -7.96 -18.53 20.68
N GLY A 203 -7.68 -19.38 21.68
CA GLY A 203 -8.66 -19.79 22.69
C GLY A 203 -9.64 -20.90 22.31
N LEU A 204 -10.34 -21.43 23.32
CA LEU A 204 -11.29 -22.56 23.24
C LEU A 204 -12.56 -22.29 22.38
N MET A 205 -12.57 -21.18 21.64
CA MET A 205 -13.70 -20.64 20.87
C MET A 205 -13.25 -19.99 19.53
N GLY A 206 -11.95 -19.92 19.22
CA GLY A 206 -11.43 -19.40 17.94
C GLY A 206 -11.50 -17.87 17.76
N PHE A 207 -11.57 -17.10 18.85
CA PHE A 207 -11.60 -15.64 18.80
C PHE A 207 -10.19 -15.07 18.96
N GLY A 208 -9.64 -14.59 17.85
CA GLY A 208 -8.52 -13.65 17.83
C GLY A 208 -9.02 -12.21 17.77
N GLU A 209 -8.21 -11.27 18.24
CA GLU A 209 -8.34 -9.87 17.84
C GLU A 209 -7.58 -9.67 16.52
N ASP A 210 -8.15 -8.88 15.62
CA ASP A 210 -7.55 -8.53 14.34
C ASP A 210 -6.62 -7.32 14.52
N VAL A 211 -5.47 -7.35 13.87
CA VAL A 211 -4.58 -6.19 13.64
C VAL A 211 -4.74 -5.79 12.18
N LEU A 212 -5.18 -4.56 11.95
CA LEU A 212 -5.50 -4.02 10.63
C LEU A 212 -4.45 -2.98 10.19
N THR A 213 -4.26 -2.88 8.88
CA THR A 213 -3.67 -1.66 8.32
C THR A 213 -4.63 -0.49 8.56
N GLY A 214 -4.11 0.59 9.14
CA GLY A 214 -4.87 1.78 9.53
C GLY A 214 -5.33 1.83 10.99
N ASP A 215 -5.00 0.82 11.80
CA ASP A 215 -5.03 0.93 13.27
C ASP A 215 -3.94 1.90 13.78
N GLU A 216 -4.09 2.42 15.01
CA GLU A 216 -3.08 3.30 15.61
C GLU A 216 -1.75 2.56 15.89
N GLY A 217 -0.62 3.25 15.70
CA GLY A 217 0.70 2.80 16.15
C GLY A 217 1.59 2.18 15.07
N TRP A 218 1.14 2.13 13.82
CA TRP A 218 2.03 1.84 12.69
C TRP A 218 3.09 2.93 12.52
N GLU A 219 4.32 2.51 12.21
CA GLU A 219 5.41 3.37 11.76
C GLU A 219 5.84 2.95 10.34
N VAL A 220 6.35 3.89 9.55
CA VAL A 220 6.95 3.63 8.23
C VAL A 220 8.35 4.22 8.13
N CYS A 221 9.22 3.53 7.41
CA CYS A 221 10.49 4.06 6.94
C CYS A 221 10.55 3.98 5.41
N ALA A 222 10.60 5.14 4.76
CA ALA A 222 10.75 5.25 3.33
C ALA A 222 12.23 5.10 2.95
N THR A 223 12.55 4.11 2.12
CA THR A 223 13.94 3.69 1.97
C THR A 223 14.73 4.47 0.90
N GLY A 224 14.03 5.12 -0.03
CA GLY A 224 14.62 5.77 -1.20
C GLY A 224 15.21 4.81 -2.23
N MET A 225 15.19 3.49 -1.97
CA MET A 225 15.71 2.46 -2.86
C MET A 225 14.62 2.00 -3.81
N ASN A 226 14.66 2.43 -5.07
CA ASN A 226 13.62 2.11 -6.04
C ASN A 226 13.64 0.62 -6.44
N TYR A 227 12.51 -0.06 -6.25
CA TYR A 227 12.21 -1.39 -6.75
C TYR A 227 10.91 -1.33 -7.57
N SER A 228 10.85 -2.10 -8.66
CA SER A 228 9.66 -2.18 -9.51
C SER A 228 9.14 -3.63 -9.52
N PRO A 229 7.83 -3.86 -9.69
CA PRO A 229 7.29 -5.19 -9.93
C PRO A 229 7.98 -5.88 -11.13
N GLY A 230 8.27 -7.17 -10.99
CA GLY A 230 9.13 -7.94 -11.89
C GLY A 230 10.61 -7.94 -11.50
N SER A 231 11.02 -7.28 -10.40
CA SER A 231 12.41 -7.26 -9.94
C SER A 231 12.74 -8.41 -8.98
N GLY A 232 11.73 -9.07 -8.39
CA GLY A 232 11.89 -10.02 -7.29
C GLY A 232 12.04 -9.35 -5.91
N GLY A 233 11.89 -8.03 -5.83
CA GLY A 233 11.93 -7.27 -4.58
C GLY A 233 13.32 -7.14 -3.91
N PRO A 234 13.37 -6.53 -2.72
CA PRO A 234 14.60 -6.44 -1.93
C PRO A 234 14.97 -7.77 -1.29
N GLU A 235 16.26 -8.14 -1.35
CA GLU A 235 16.80 -9.27 -0.58
C GLU A 235 16.65 -9.02 0.93
N GLN A 236 16.45 -10.07 1.73
CA GLN A 236 16.31 -9.96 3.19
C GLN A 236 17.48 -9.20 3.85
N ALA A 237 18.71 -9.39 3.37
CA ALA A 237 19.87 -8.65 3.89
C ALA A 237 19.78 -7.13 3.67
N VAL A 238 19.10 -6.68 2.60
CA VAL A 238 18.83 -5.25 2.32
C VAL A 238 17.70 -4.73 3.21
N ILE A 239 16.67 -5.56 3.46
CA ILE A 239 15.59 -5.23 4.40
C ILE A 239 16.16 -5.05 5.82
N ASP A 240 17.01 -5.98 6.28
CA ASP A 240 17.59 -5.99 7.62
C ASP A 240 18.60 -4.85 7.85
N ASP A 241 19.47 -4.56 6.87
CA ASP A 241 20.34 -3.37 6.88
C ASP A 241 19.50 -2.09 7.00
N ARG A 242 18.38 -2.04 6.25
CA ARG A 242 17.55 -0.84 6.24
C ARG A 242 16.74 -0.67 7.53
N ILE A 243 16.20 -1.73 8.12
CA ILE A 243 15.57 -1.69 9.45
C ILE A 243 16.52 -1.07 10.47
N GLN A 244 17.78 -1.50 10.50
CA GLN A 244 18.80 -0.97 11.41
C GLN A 244 19.14 0.50 11.11
N ALA A 245 19.26 0.89 9.84
CA ALA A 245 19.51 2.29 9.48
C ALA A 245 18.32 3.22 9.83
N CYS A 246 17.08 2.74 9.68
CA CYS A 246 15.88 3.45 10.14
C CYS A 246 15.88 3.63 11.68
N ASN A 247 16.30 2.61 12.44
CA ASN A 247 16.46 2.67 13.90
C ASN A 247 17.55 3.68 14.33
N LEU A 248 18.58 3.88 13.51
CA LEU A 248 19.65 4.86 13.77
C LEU A 248 19.25 6.31 13.41
N GLY A 249 18.17 6.51 12.65
CA GLY A 249 17.73 7.84 12.21
C GLY A 249 18.78 8.59 11.39
N ASN A 250 19.59 7.86 10.62
CA ASN A 250 20.79 8.38 9.94
C ASN A 250 20.70 8.40 8.41
N LEU A 251 19.48 8.24 7.88
CA LEU A 251 19.19 8.15 6.46
C LEU A 251 19.17 9.54 5.81
N ASP A 252 19.44 9.63 4.50
CA ASP A 252 19.50 10.92 3.80
C ASP A 252 18.11 11.58 3.78
N PRO A 253 17.89 12.72 4.46
CA PRO A 253 16.57 13.35 4.56
C PRO A 253 16.09 13.95 3.23
N ASN A 254 16.93 13.97 2.18
CA ASN A 254 16.53 14.47 0.86
C ASN A 254 15.92 13.40 -0.05
N THR A 255 16.02 12.11 0.31
CA THR A 255 15.58 10.98 -0.51
C THR A 255 14.91 9.86 0.29
N THR A 256 14.64 10.09 1.58
CA THR A 256 14.15 9.10 2.55
C THR A 256 13.33 9.81 3.64
N SER A 257 12.64 9.05 4.49
CA SER A 257 11.98 9.59 5.70
C SER A 257 12.95 9.99 6.83
N GLY A 258 14.27 9.83 6.64
CA GLY A 258 15.31 10.06 7.67
C GLY A 258 15.39 8.98 8.77
N GLY A 259 14.28 8.29 9.03
CA GLY A 259 14.12 7.21 10.01
C GLY A 259 12.68 6.70 10.01
N TRP A 260 12.24 6.12 11.12
CA TRP A 260 10.82 5.82 11.33
C TRP A 260 9.99 7.10 11.54
N VAL A 261 8.81 7.14 10.92
CA VAL A 261 7.78 8.16 11.13
C VAL A 261 6.42 7.49 11.35
N ASP A 262 5.58 8.08 12.17
CA ASP A 262 4.21 7.64 12.48
C ASP A 262 3.16 8.49 11.72
N GLU A 263 1.89 8.38 12.09
CA GLU A 263 0.79 9.20 11.54
C GLU A 263 0.88 10.69 11.90
N VAL A 264 1.55 11.05 13.00
CA VAL A 264 1.82 12.46 13.36
C VAL A 264 2.89 13.01 12.43
N GLY A 265 3.90 12.18 12.13
CA GLY A 265 4.90 12.41 11.12
C GLY A 265 5.88 13.54 11.41
N THR A 266 6.62 13.89 10.38
CA THR A 266 7.63 14.96 10.39
C THR A 266 7.60 15.72 9.06
N ALA A 267 8.44 16.75 8.92
CA ALA A 267 8.66 17.40 7.63
C ALA A 267 9.32 16.49 6.57
N LEU A 268 9.78 15.28 6.94
CA LEU A 268 10.34 14.26 6.03
C LEU A 268 9.33 13.18 5.66
N GLY A 269 8.12 13.22 6.22
CA GLY A 269 7.02 12.33 5.89
C GLY A 269 6.22 11.80 7.08
N ALA A 270 5.15 11.06 6.79
CA ALA A 270 4.23 10.45 7.75
C ALA A 270 3.69 9.10 7.23
N VAL A 271 3.13 8.28 8.12
CA VAL A 271 2.20 7.21 7.73
C VAL A 271 0.93 7.86 7.19
N ALA A 272 0.47 7.40 6.03
CA ALA A 272 -0.82 7.75 5.45
C ALA A 272 -1.83 6.63 5.71
N VAL A 273 -3.06 6.99 6.08
CA VAL A 273 -4.19 6.05 6.19
C VAL A 273 -5.36 6.55 5.31
N GLY A 274 -5.68 5.76 4.28
CA GLY A 274 -6.60 6.08 3.18
C GLY A 274 -8.00 5.52 3.38
N GLU A 275 -8.74 5.27 2.30
CA GLU A 275 -10.10 4.73 2.42
C GLU A 275 -10.13 3.34 3.07
N ASP A 276 -11.25 3.03 3.72
CA ASP A 276 -11.56 1.70 4.22
C ASP A 276 -12.11 0.80 3.11
N ASN A 277 -12.20 -0.50 3.38
CA ASN A 277 -12.70 -1.49 2.42
C ASN A 277 -14.23 -1.51 2.30
N THR A 278 -14.91 -0.39 2.55
CA THR A 278 -16.35 -0.20 2.27
C THR A 278 -16.63 0.86 1.20
N THR A 279 -15.63 1.67 0.85
CA THR A 279 -15.82 2.87 0.03
C THR A 279 -16.15 2.53 -1.44
N PRO A 280 -17.33 2.92 -1.97
CA PRO A 280 -17.73 2.53 -3.33
C PRO A 280 -16.87 3.18 -4.42
N TYR A 281 -16.23 2.34 -5.25
CA TYR A 281 -15.36 2.80 -6.34
C TYR A 281 -16.12 3.47 -7.48
N ASN A 282 -15.74 4.71 -7.79
CA ASN A 282 -16.43 5.57 -8.78
C ASN A 282 -15.87 5.45 -10.21
N GLY A 283 -15.12 4.38 -10.52
CA GLY A 283 -14.69 4.05 -11.89
C GLY A 283 -13.37 4.69 -12.34
N GLY A 284 -12.62 5.31 -11.43
CA GLY A 284 -11.27 5.80 -11.68
C GLY A 284 -10.63 6.31 -10.38
N PRO A 285 -9.31 6.18 -10.19
CA PRO A 285 -8.65 6.64 -8.97
C PRO A 285 -8.71 8.16 -8.82
N GLN A 286 -9.12 8.63 -7.65
CA GLN A 286 -9.18 10.04 -7.27
C GLN A 286 -8.91 10.17 -5.77
N ALA A 287 -8.51 11.35 -5.30
CA ALA A 287 -8.20 11.53 -3.88
C ALA A 287 -9.44 11.26 -3.00
N GLY A 288 -9.31 10.35 -2.03
CA GLY A 288 -10.43 9.87 -1.20
C GLY A 288 -11.32 8.80 -1.84
N ASN A 289 -10.98 8.32 -3.04
CA ASN A 289 -11.54 7.12 -3.66
C ASN A 289 -10.58 6.59 -4.73
N GLU A 290 -9.44 6.11 -4.26
CA GLU A 290 -8.32 5.64 -5.05
C GLU A 290 -8.51 4.20 -5.55
N PHE A 291 -9.13 3.34 -4.74
CA PHE A 291 -9.11 1.90 -4.91
C PHE A 291 -10.50 1.26 -5.13
N PRO A 292 -10.60 0.23 -5.98
CA PRO A 292 -11.66 -0.77 -5.88
C PRO A 292 -11.65 -1.49 -4.53
N LEU A 293 -12.82 -2.02 -4.12
CA LEU A 293 -12.89 -2.89 -2.93
C LEU A 293 -12.04 -4.14 -3.13
N VAL A 294 -11.15 -4.40 -2.17
CA VAL A 294 -10.47 -5.69 -2.03
C VAL A 294 -11.48 -6.69 -1.52
N CYS A 295 -11.51 -7.90 -2.09
CA CYS A 295 -12.53 -8.92 -1.85
C CYS A 295 -13.21 -8.86 -0.45
N PRO A 296 -14.45 -8.34 -0.35
CA PRO A 296 -15.12 -8.13 0.93
C PRO A 296 -15.51 -9.42 1.67
N ASN A 297 -15.30 -10.59 1.05
CA ASN A 297 -15.51 -11.88 1.71
C ASN A 297 -14.30 -12.32 2.56
N VAL A 298 -13.13 -11.70 2.40
CA VAL A 298 -11.88 -12.09 3.10
C VAL A 298 -11.14 -10.91 3.71
N MET A 299 -11.17 -9.73 3.09
CA MET A 299 -10.61 -8.50 3.66
C MET A 299 -11.69 -7.79 4.50
N PRO A 300 -11.46 -7.53 5.81
CA PRO A 300 -12.43 -6.85 6.67
C PRO A 300 -12.86 -5.49 6.12
N GLU A 301 -14.08 -5.06 6.48
CA GLU A 301 -14.63 -3.75 6.09
C GLU A 301 -13.80 -2.60 6.68
N GLU A 302 -13.30 -2.79 7.90
CA GLU A 302 -12.55 -1.80 8.68
C GLU A 302 -11.08 -1.67 8.28
N ALA A 303 -10.53 -2.62 7.49
CA ALA A 303 -9.15 -2.54 7.02
C ALA A 303 -9.00 -1.33 6.08
N ARG A 304 -7.96 -0.52 6.30
CA ARG A 304 -7.71 0.71 5.53
C ARG A 304 -6.41 0.61 4.74
N TRP A 305 -6.37 1.28 3.60
CA TRP A 305 -5.14 1.41 2.83
C TRP A 305 -4.10 2.22 3.60
N MET A 306 -2.87 1.73 3.64
CA MET A 306 -1.70 2.42 4.20
C MET A 306 -0.65 2.72 3.13
N TRP A 307 -0.02 3.88 3.24
CA TRP A 307 1.16 4.23 2.43
C TRP A 307 2.08 5.21 3.19
N PHE A 308 3.14 5.68 2.54
CA PHE A 308 3.98 6.77 3.02
C PHE A 308 3.57 8.09 2.36
N ASN A 309 3.35 9.11 3.19
CA ASN A 309 3.19 10.48 2.72
C ASN A 309 4.54 11.20 2.78
N TRP A 310 5.13 11.51 1.62
CA TRP A 310 6.44 12.17 1.52
C TRP A 310 6.38 13.70 1.78
N ASP A 311 5.20 14.31 1.71
CA ASP A 311 4.99 15.75 1.94
C ASP A 311 3.69 16.00 2.72
N PRO A 312 3.66 15.69 4.03
CA PRO A 312 2.46 15.83 4.87
C PRO A 312 2.05 17.29 5.13
N GLN A 313 2.81 18.28 4.63
CA GLN A 313 2.41 19.69 4.68
C GLN A 313 1.49 20.09 3.52
N ASN A 314 1.65 19.46 2.35
CA ASN A 314 0.90 19.80 1.15
C ASN A 314 0.00 18.67 0.63
N VAL A 315 0.35 17.41 0.93
CA VAL A 315 -0.46 16.23 0.62
C VAL A 315 -1.31 15.88 1.85
N VAL A 316 -2.57 16.28 1.81
CA VAL A 316 -3.57 16.05 2.86
C VAL A 316 -4.73 15.24 2.27
N TRP A 317 -4.95 14.03 2.77
CA TRP A 317 -6.06 13.16 2.38
C TRP A 317 -7.35 13.59 3.11
N PRO A 318 -8.52 13.60 2.44
CA PRO A 318 -8.80 13.17 1.07
C PRO A 318 -8.73 14.27 -0.01
N GLN A 319 -8.23 15.48 0.28
CA GLN A 319 -8.19 16.58 -0.72
C GLN A 319 -7.14 16.36 -1.81
N THR A 320 -6.07 15.65 -1.44
CA THR A 320 -4.92 15.21 -2.25
C THR A 320 -4.48 13.87 -1.69
N SER A 321 -3.75 13.06 -2.44
CA SER A 321 -3.51 11.67 -2.04
C SER A 321 -2.03 11.27 -2.08
N PRO A 322 -1.50 10.64 -1.02
CA PRO A 322 -0.24 9.91 -1.08
C PRO A 322 -0.40 8.53 -1.73
N PHE A 323 -1.64 8.09 -1.97
CA PHE A 323 -1.99 6.81 -2.63
C PHE A 323 -2.12 6.93 -4.15
N LEU A 324 -2.11 8.15 -4.70
CA LEU A 324 -2.01 8.40 -6.14
C LEU A 324 -0.57 8.71 -6.51
N TRP A 325 -0.09 8.17 -7.63
CA TRP A 325 1.28 8.42 -8.08
C TRP A 325 1.46 9.91 -8.41
N PRO A 326 2.38 10.63 -7.73
CA PRO A 326 2.54 12.08 -7.92
C PRO A 326 3.16 12.46 -9.28
N GLY A 327 3.73 11.50 -10.01
CA GLY A 327 4.61 11.78 -11.13
C GLY A 327 5.95 12.40 -10.70
N GLY A 328 6.86 12.57 -11.66
CA GLY A 328 8.13 13.27 -11.44
C GLY A 328 9.35 12.43 -11.79
N GLY A 329 10.43 12.66 -11.03
CA GLY A 329 11.75 12.09 -11.31
C GLY A 329 11.93 10.65 -10.82
N SER A 330 13.18 10.26 -10.60
CA SER A 330 13.53 8.95 -10.05
C SER A 330 13.13 8.87 -8.57
N ASN A 331 11.95 8.29 -8.29
CA ASN A 331 11.44 7.95 -6.95
C ASN A 331 11.07 9.15 -6.04
N PRO A 332 10.02 9.93 -6.38
CA PRO A 332 9.57 11.12 -5.65
C PRO A 332 8.85 10.82 -4.33
N ASP A 333 8.33 9.60 -4.16
CA ASP A 333 7.65 9.08 -2.97
C ASP A 333 8.56 8.20 -2.09
N HIS A 334 9.85 8.09 -2.44
CA HIS A 334 10.90 7.44 -1.65
C HIS A 334 10.65 5.96 -1.31
N GLN A 335 9.88 5.23 -2.13
CA GLN A 335 9.76 3.77 -2.02
C GLN A 335 11.09 3.05 -2.32
N PHE A 336 11.31 1.76 -2.06
CA PHE A 336 10.55 0.76 -1.30
C PHE A 336 10.27 1.24 0.13
N LEU A 337 9.17 0.81 0.74
CA LEU A 337 8.76 1.18 2.09
C LEU A 337 8.84 -0.02 3.04
N ILE A 338 9.24 0.24 4.28
CA ILE A 338 9.11 -0.73 5.39
C ILE A 338 8.14 -0.14 6.39
N PHE A 339 6.98 -0.78 6.58
CA PHE A 339 6.09 -0.53 7.70
C PHE A 339 6.45 -1.45 8.86
N ARG A 340 6.21 -1.02 10.09
CA ARG A 340 6.26 -1.87 11.28
C ARG A 340 5.16 -1.54 12.27
N LEU A 341 4.77 -2.54 13.04
CA LEU A 341 3.92 -2.42 14.22
C LEU A 341 4.59 -3.15 15.39
N ALA A 342 4.63 -2.53 16.57
CA ALA A 342 5.22 -3.14 17.76
C ALA A 342 4.42 -4.38 18.21
N ALA A 343 5.12 -5.47 18.53
CA ALA A 343 4.47 -6.75 18.80
C ALA A 343 3.68 -6.80 20.13
N ASP A 344 3.85 -5.82 21.01
CA ASP A 344 3.02 -5.62 22.21
C ASP A 344 1.69 -4.89 21.93
N LEU A 345 1.56 -4.26 20.75
CA LEU A 345 0.29 -3.79 20.19
C LEU A 345 -0.46 -4.90 19.43
N ILE A 346 0.21 -6.02 19.12
CA ILE A 346 -0.45 -7.22 18.60
C ILE A 346 -1.10 -7.95 19.79
N PRO A 347 -2.44 -8.10 19.83
CA PRO A 347 -3.09 -8.62 21.01
C PRO A 347 -2.66 -10.05 21.39
N PRO A 348 -2.51 -10.35 22.70
CA PRO A 348 -2.23 -11.70 23.15
C PRO A 348 -3.45 -12.61 22.87
N PRO A 349 -3.23 -13.91 22.55
CA PRO A 349 -4.32 -14.85 22.36
C PRO A 349 -5.14 -14.97 23.66
N GLN A 350 -6.47 -14.92 23.53
CA GLN A 350 -7.44 -14.98 24.64
C GLN A 350 -7.80 -16.43 25.02
#